data_AF-S8C2K1-F1
#
_entry.id   AF-S8C2K1-F1
#
_cell.length_a   1.000
_cell.length_b   1.000
_cell.length_c   1.000
_cell.angle_alpha   90.00
_cell.angle_beta   90.00
_cell.angle_gamma   90.00
#
_symmetry.space_group_name_H-M   'P 1'
#
loop_
_entity.id
_entity.type
_entity.pdbx_description
1 polymer ?
#
loop_
_entity_poly.entity_id
_entity_poly.type
_entity_poly.pdbx_seq_one_letter_code
_entity_poly.pdbx_strand_id
1 'polypeptide(L)'
;RYIEKYGTHIVVGLSIGGQDVVVAKQDKCSEIEPSEIKVHLDELGDQLFTGACNFSPKINNESRTKTKKVPEAFNVFDNRRSPLDDYASIAAKDGIRVMCSRRGGDPSAETHCEWLLTVPFMPDAVNHTLIPITSLLKGVPGRGFLSHAVNLYLRCK
;
A
#
# COMPACT_ATOMS: atom_id res chain seq x y z
N ARG A 1 0.60 -4.16 -30.32
CA ARG A 1 1.74 -5.10 -30.51
C ARG A 1 3.06 -4.61 -29.89
N TYR A 2 3.58 -3.42 -30.22
CA TYR A 2 4.83 -2.94 -29.61
C TYR A 2 4.70 -2.67 -28.11
N ILE A 3 3.70 -1.86 -27.71
CA ILE A 3 3.46 -1.51 -26.30
C ILE A 3 3.19 -2.75 -25.44
N GLU A 4 2.33 -3.66 -25.91
CA GLU A 4 2.08 -4.93 -25.20
C GLU A 4 3.34 -5.79 -25.00
N LYS A 5 4.31 -5.71 -25.91
CA LYS A 5 5.53 -6.52 -25.84
C LYS A 5 6.62 -5.88 -24.97
N TYR A 6 6.77 -4.56 -25.04
CA TYR A 6 7.92 -3.85 -24.45
C TYR A 6 7.53 -2.88 -23.33
N GLY A 7 6.23 -2.68 -23.11
CA GLY A 7 5.72 -1.66 -22.20
C GLY A 7 5.77 -0.25 -22.78
N THR A 8 5.44 0.72 -21.93
CA THR A 8 5.41 2.15 -22.24
C THR A 8 6.64 2.90 -21.72
N HIS A 9 7.29 2.36 -20.70
CA HIS A 9 8.41 2.97 -19.99
C HIS A 9 9.53 1.95 -19.79
N ILE A 10 10.72 2.46 -19.54
CA ILE A 10 11.87 1.67 -19.09
C ILE A 10 12.23 2.05 -17.66
N VAL A 11 12.76 1.08 -16.91
CA VAL A 11 13.31 1.31 -15.57
C VAL A 11 14.72 1.85 -15.72
N VAL A 12 14.98 3.04 -15.16
CA VAL A 12 16.31 3.67 -15.14
C VAL A 12 16.87 3.83 -13.72
N GLY A 13 16.05 3.57 -12.71
CA GLY A 13 16.47 3.57 -11.32
C GLY A 13 15.61 2.62 -10.50
N LEU A 14 16.22 1.99 -9.50
CA LEU A 14 15.57 1.04 -8.63
C LEU A 14 16.03 1.26 -7.19
N SER A 15 15.09 1.21 -6.26
CA SER A 15 15.38 1.08 -4.82
C SER A 15 15.08 -0.36 -4.41
N ILE A 16 16.06 -1.02 -3.78
CA ILE A 16 15.97 -2.41 -3.33
C ILE A 16 15.97 -2.42 -1.81
N GLY A 17 15.07 -3.19 -1.20
CA GLY A 17 14.95 -3.32 0.24
C GLY A 17 13.61 -3.92 0.63
N GLY A 18 12.97 -3.33 1.62
CA GLY A 18 11.66 -3.75 2.11
C GLY A 18 10.75 -2.55 2.27
N GLN A 19 9.45 -2.76 2.07
CA GLN A 19 8.42 -1.76 2.24
C GLN A 19 7.21 -2.39 2.95
N ASP A 20 6.86 -1.86 4.12
CA ASP A 20 5.67 -2.25 4.89
C ASP A 20 4.74 -1.03 4.96
N VAL A 21 3.54 -1.14 4.40
CA VAL A 21 2.64 0.00 4.15
C VAL A 21 1.23 -0.32 4.63
N VAL A 22 0.63 0.65 5.33
CA VAL A 22 -0.80 0.68 5.65
C VAL A 22 -1.48 1.83 4.90
N VAL A 23 -2.61 1.55 4.26
CA VAL A 23 -3.41 2.52 3.49
C VAL A 23 -4.85 2.46 3.94
N ALA A 24 -5.46 3.62 4.18
CA ALA A 24 -6.91 3.74 4.32
C ALA A 24 -7.52 4.27 3.02
N LYS A 25 -8.55 3.59 2.53
CA LYS A 25 -9.40 4.04 1.43
C LYS A 25 -10.76 4.40 1.98
N GLN A 26 -11.23 5.59 1.62
CA GLN A 26 -12.57 6.08 1.97
C GLN A 26 -13.47 6.11 0.73
N ASP A 27 -14.65 5.53 0.84
CA ASP A 27 -15.69 5.62 -0.18
C ASP A 27 -16.42 6.96 -0.09
N LYS A 28 -16.92 7.46 -1.23
CA LYS A 28 -17.59 8.77 -1.33
C LYS A 28 -18.83 8.91 -0.46
N CYS A 29 -19.43 7.79 -0.05
CA CYS A 29 -20.62 7.75 0.80
C CYS A 29 -20.28 7.70 2.29
N SER A 30 -19.00 7.67 2.67
CA SER A 30 -18.58 7.68 4.07
C SER A 30 -18.83 9.06 4.68
N GLU A 31 -19.45 9.09 5.85
CA GLU A 31 -19.73 10.33 6.59
C GLU A 31 -18.56 10.76 7.50
N ILE A 32 -17.49 9.97 7.54
CA ILE A 32 -16.32 10.24 8.38
C ILE A 32 -15.49 11.36 7.75
N GLU A 33 -15.00 12.28 8.57
CA GLU A 33 -14.21 13.39 8.06
C GLU A 33 -12.75 12.94 7.78
N PRO A 34 -12.11 13.37 6.68
CA PRO A 34 -10.77 12.90 6.31
C PRO A 34 -9.68 13.11 7.35
N SER A 35 -9.74 14.16 8.17
CA SER A 35 -8.78 14.37 9.27
C SER A 35 -8.96 13.34 10.39
N GLU A 36 -10.18 12.87 10.65
CA GLU A 36 -10.43 11.76 11.58
C GLU A 36 -9.83 10.44 11.06
N ILE A 37 -9.95 10.17 9.76
CA ILE A 37 -9.31 9.01 9.12
C ILE A 37 -7.79 9.10 9.25
N LYS A 38 -7.21 10.29 9.04
CA LYS A 38 -5.78 10.51 9.17
C LYS A 38 -5.29 10.22 10.58
N VAL A 39 -5.99 10.72 11.60
CA VAL A 39 -5.63 10.45 13.00
C VAL A 39 -5.63 8.95 13.30
N HIS A 40 -6.65 8.23 12.86
CA HIS A 40 -6.69 6.77 13.05
C HIS A 40 -5.60 6.02 12.28
N LEU A 41 -5.20 6.51 11.10
CA LEU A 41 -4.13 5.91 10.32
C LEU A 41 -2.76 6.15 10.98
N ASP A 42 -2.53 7.34 11.52
CA ASP A 42 -1.31 7.68 12.26
C ASP A 42 -1.18 6.81 13.53
N GLU A 43 -2.26 6.69 14.32
CA GLU A 43 -2.31 5.82 15.51
C GLU A 43 -2.07 4.34 15.17
N LEU A 44 -2.65 3.86 14.07
CA LEU A 44 -2.45 2.49 13.60
C LEU A 44 -1.00 2.26 13.12
N GLY A 45 -0.41 3.24 12.43
CA GLY A 45 0.99 3.20 12.00
C GLY A 45 1.95 3.10 13.18
N ASP A 46 1.73 3.91 14.21
CA ASP A 46 2.54 3.86 15.44
C ASP A 46 2.49 2.49 16.11
N GLN A 47 1.30 1.87 16.16
CA GLN A 47 1.10 0.52 16.70
C GLN A 47 1.78 -0.57 15.86
N LEU A 48 1.68 -0.48 14.52
CA LEU A 48 2.21 -1.50 13.61
C LEU A 48 3.73 -1.46 13.49
N PHE A 49 4.32 -0.26 13.35
CA PHE A 49 5.70 -0.12 12.91
C PHE A 49 6.70 0.13 14.04
N THR A 50 6.25 0.72 15.15
CA THR A 50 7.15 1.09 16.25
C THR A 50 7.35 -0.05 17.25
N GLY A 51 6.58 -1.14 17.14
CA GLY A 51 6.57 -2.22 18.14
C GLY A 51 6.03 -1.79 19.51
N ALA A 52 5.53 -0.56 19.64
CA ALA A 52 4.83 -0.06 20.80
C ALA A 52 3.40 -0.62 20.80
N CYS A 53 3.28 -1.90 21.12
CA CYS A 53 1.99 -2.52 21.36
C CYS A 53 1.37 -1.89 22.62
N ASN A 54 0.63 -0.79 22.48
CA ASN A 54 -0.21 -0.25 23.55
C ASN A 54 -1.50 -1.07 23.76
N PHE A 55 -1.50 -2.36 23.40
CA PHE A 55 -2.58 -3.27 23.73
C PHE A 55 -2.50 -3.60 25.22
N SER A 56 -3.04 -2.72 26.05
CA SER A 56 -3.82 -3.20 27.19
C SER A 56 -4.95 -4.03 26.58
N PRO A 57 -5.10 -5.32 26.92
CA PRO A 57 -6.28 -6.06 26.50
C PRO A 57 -7.46 -5.30 27.11
N LYS A 58 -8.29 -4.66 26.28
CA LYS A 58 -9.60 -4.19 26.73
C LYS A 58 -10.46 -5.43 26.92
N ILE A 59 -10.19 -6.13 28.01
CA ILE A 59 -11.17 -6.98 28.68
C ILE A 59 -12.35 -6.04 28.94
N ASN A 60 -13.48 -6.34 28.29
CA ASN A 60 -14.80 -5.75 28.47
C ASN A 60 -14.90 -4.88 29.73
N ASN A 61 -14.85 -3.58 29.57
CA ASN A 61 -15.42 -2.66 30.54
C ASN A 61 -16.01 -1.49 29.79
N GLU A 62 -17.34 -1.55 29.68
CA GLU A 62 -18.21 -0.42 29.42
C GLU A 62 -17.83 0.73 30.36
N SER A 63 -16.99 1.64 29.90
CA SER A 63 -16.84 2.94 30.56
C SER A 63 -17.22 4.01 29.55
N ARG A 64 -18.31 4.69 29.91
CA ARG A 64 -18.94 5.81 29.22
C ARG A 64 -18.00 7.01 29.15
N THR A 65 -17.03 6.99 28.25
CA THR A 65 -16.35 8.20 27.77
C THR A 65 -16.68 8.37 26.30
N LYS A 66 -17.06 9.59 25.92
CA LYS A 66 -17.39 9.98 24.53
C LYS A 66 -16.13 10.02 23.66
N THR A 67 -15.33 8.96 23.64
CA THR A 67 -14.30 8.76 22.64
C THR A 67 -14.99 8.32 21.37
N LYS A 68 -14.83 9.09 20.28
CA LYS A 68 -15.32 8.74 18.95
C LYS A 68 -14.96 7.29 18.65
N LYS A 69 -15.95 6.49 18.25
CA LYS A 69 -15.76 5.06 18.00
C LYS A 69 -14.76 4.90 16.86
N VAL A 70 -13.61 4.25 17.13
CA VAL A 70 -12.65 3.89 16.08
C VAL A 70 -13.37 3.00 15.06
N PRO A 71 -13.35 3.33 13.76
CA PRO A 71 -14.00 2.52 12.75
C PRO A 71 -13.42 1.10 12.73
N GLU A 72 -14.29 0.09 12.59
CA GLU A 72 -13.91 -1.32 12.63
C GLU A 72 -12.79 -1.69 11.65
N ALA A 73 -12.66 -0.93 10.55
CA ALA A 73 -11.64 -1.12 9.53
C ALA A 73 -10.21 -0.98 10.07
N PHE A 74 -9.99 -0.23 11.15
CA PHE A 74 -8.66 -0.02 11.73
C PHE A 74 -8.23 -1.15 12.69
N ASN A 75 -9.10 -2.12 12.99
CA ASN A 75 -8.76 -3.28 13.80
C ASN A 75 -8.03 -4.36 12.98
N VAL A 76 -6.86 -4.03 12.43
CA VAL A 76 -6.07 -4.92 11.55
C VAL A 76 -5.42 -6.11 12.30
N PHE A 77 -5.59 -6.16 13.63
CA PHE A 77 -5.03 -7.19 14.50
C PHE A 77 -5.97 -8.38 14.72
N ASP A 78 -7.28 -8.22 14.44
CA ASP A 78 -8.26 -9.30 14.59
C ASP A 78 -8.16 -10.29 13.42
N ASN A 79 -7.16 -11.17 13.51
CA ASN A 79 -7.00 -12.51 12.92
C ASN A 79 -7.65 -12.85 11.56
N ARG A 80 -7.77 -11.89 10.64
CA ARG A 80 -8.27 -12.11 9.26
C ARG A 80 -7.19 -11.89 8.20
N ARG A 81 -5.92 -12.17 8.52
CA ARG A 81 -4.87 -12.26 7.51
C ARG A 81 -5.00 -13.61 6.82
N SER A 82 -5.74 -13.64 5.71
CA SER A 82 -5.68 -14.78 4.79
C SER A 82 -4.26 -14.88 4.23
N PRO A 83 -3.57 -16.03 4.31
CA PRO A 83 -2.20 -16.19 3.81
C PRO A 83 -2.04 -16.03 2.28
N LEU A 84 -3.12 -15.82 1.55
CA LEU A 84 -3.17 -15.88 0.08
C LEU A 84 -3.24 -14.51 -0.63
N ASP A 85 -3.34 -13.40 0.11
CA ASP A 85 -3.43 -12.07 -0.47
C ASP A 85 -2.27 -11.19 0.05
N ASP A 86 -1.50 -10.59 -0.86
CA ASP A 86 -0.50 -9.53 -0.57
C ASP A 86 -1.12 -8.28 0.10
N TYR A 87 -2.45 -8.28 0.25
CA TYR A 87 -3.26 -7.22 0.81
C TYR A 87 -4.22 -7.77 1.88
N ALA A 88 -3.88 -7.61 3.15
CA ALA A 88 -4.87 -7.77 4.21
C ALA A 88 -5.84 -6.59 4.14
N SER A 89 -7.11 -6.84 3.78
CA SER A 89 -8.13 -5.79 3.66
C SER A 89 -9.28 -5.99 4.64
N ILE A 90 -9.58 -4.96 5.43
CA ILE A 90 -10.75 -4.92 6.32
C ILE A 90 -11.66 -3.80 5.85
N ALA A 91 -12.88 -4.15 5.45
CA ALA A 91 -13.91 -3.20 5.07
C ALA A 91 -14.90 -3.03 6.22
N ALA A 92 -15.05 -1.81 6.72
CA ALA A 92 -16.10 -1.45 7.68
C ALA A 92 -17.38 -1.04 6.96
N LYS A 93 -18.50 -1.15 7.66
CA LYS A 93 -19.80 -0.65 7.21
C LYS A 93 -19.83 0.86 6.97
N ASP A 94 -18.87 1.58 7.52
CA ASP A 94 -18.76 3.05 7.45
C ASP A 94 -18.10 3.56 6.14
N GLY A 95 -17.92 2.68 5.14
CA GLY A 95 -17.32 3.02 3.85
C GLY A 95 -15.81 3.23 3.91
N ILE A 96 -15.15 2.69 4.93
CA ILE A 96 -13.68 2.71 5.06
C ILE A 96 -13.14 1.31 4.84
N ARG A 97 -12.04 1.23 4.07
CA ARG A 97 -11.25 0.02 3.91
C ARG A 97 -9.80 0.29 4.28
N VAL A 98 -9.25 -0.46 5.21
CA VAL A 98 -7.82 -0.43 5.52
C VAL A 98 -7.14 -1.61 4.84
N MET A 99 -6.01 -1.35 4.21
CA MET A 99 -5.20 -2.32 3.47
C MET A 99 -3.76 -2.28 3.97
N CYS A 100 -3.21 -3.44 4.31
CA CYS A 100 -1.78 -3.58 4.63
C CYS A 100 -1.08 -4.37 3.53
N SER A 101 0.11 -3.95 3.13
CA SER A 101 0.90 -4.61 2.10
C SER A 101 2.38 -4.55 2.43
N ARG A 102 3.07 -5.68 2.26
CA ARG A 102 4.52 -5.81 2.43
C ARG A 102 5.16 -6.20 1.11
N ARG A 103 6.34 -5.63 0.82
CA ARG A 103 7.24 -6.05 -0.26
C ARG A 103 8.63 -6.25 0.29
N GLY A 104 9.31 -7.29 -0.18
CA GLY A 104 10.59 -7.72 0.39
C GLY A 104 10.43 -8.28 1.81
N GLY A 105 11.45 -8.97 2.28
CA GLY A 105 11.41 -9.74 3.52
C GLY A 105 10.54 -11.00 3.42
N ASP A 106 10.46 -11.74 4.52
CA ASP A 106 9.64 -12.94 4.67
C ASP A 106 8.16 -12.55 4.92
N PRO A 107 7.23 -12.93 4.02
CA PRO A 107 5.82 -12.61 4.19
C PRO A 107 5.15 -13.33 5.37
N SER A 108 5.77 -14.40 5.89
CA SER A 108 5.24 -15.16 7.03
C SER A 108 5.51 -14.51 8.39
N ALA A 109 6.37 -13.49 8.47
CA ALA A 109 6.67 -12.79 9.71
C ALA A 109 5.44 -12.05 10.26
N GLU A 110 5.09 -12.29 11.52
CA GLU A 110 3.85 -11.76 12.12
C GLU A 110 3.97 -10.27 12.43
N THR A 111 5.12 -9.86 12.96
CA THR A 111 5.39 -8.50 13.42
C THR A 111 6.28 -7.71 12.44
N HIS A 112 6.21 -6.37 12.51
CA HIS A 112 7.08 -5.51 11.71
C HIS A 112 8.57 -5.71 12.05
N CYS A 113 8.90 -5.84 13.35
CA CYS A 113 10.28 -5.99 13.79
C CYS A 113 10.91 -7.30 13.30
N GLU A 114 10.20 -8.42 13.36
CA GLU A 114 10.67 -9.70 12.82
C GLU A 114 10.84 -9.61 11.30
N TRP A 115 9.83 -9.07 10.61
CA TRP A 115 9.89 -8.86 9.15
C TRP A 115 11.10 -8.01 8.75
N LEU A 116 11.35 -6.90 9.45
CA LEU A 116 12.42 -5.97 9.13
C LEU A 116 13.81 -6.62 9.16
N LEU A 117 14.02 -7.60 10.06
CA LEU A 117 15.27 -8.36 10.14
C LEU A 117 15.50 -9.29 8.94
N THR A 118 14.44 -9.66 8.22
CA THR A 118 14.52 -10.54 7.04
C THR A 118 14.82 -9.77 5.75
N VAL A 119 14.51 -8.48 5.70
CA VAL A 119 14.65 -7.63 4.51
C VAL A 119 16.05 -7.65 3.90
N PRO A 120 17.16 -7.59 4.66
CA PRO A 120 18.51 -7.64 4.07
C PRO A 120 18.81 -8.95 3.33
N PHE A 121 18.15 -10.05 3.71
CA PHE A 121 18.38 -11.37 3.14
C PHE A 121 17.43 -11.70 1.99
N MET A 122 16.24 -11.11 1.99
CA MET A 122 15.20 -11.30 0.98
C MET A 122 14.66 -9.97 0.45
N PRO A 123 15.51 -9.06 -0.07
CA PRO A 123 15.04 -7.76 -0.49
C PRO A 123 14.25 -7.85 -1.80
N ASP A 124 13.38 -6.86 -2.03
CA ASP A 124 12.64 -6.69 -3.27
C ASP A 124 12.73 -5.25 -3.78
N ALA A 125 12.32 -5.02 -5.02
CA ALA A 125 12.15 -3.70 -5.61
C ALA A 125 11.00 -2.94 -4.95
N VAL A 126 11.32 -1.88 -4.20
CA VAL A 126 10.34 -1.07 -3.47
C VAL A 126 9.97 0.22 -4.18
N ASN A 127 10.83 0.71 -5.06
CA ASN A 127 10.55 1.90 -5.86
C ASN A 127 11.26 1.83 -7.22
N HIS A 128 10.64 2.44 -8.23
CA HIS A 128 11.12 2.46 -9.60
C HIS A 128 11.13 3.88 -10.15
N THR A 129 12.22 4.26 -10.80
CA THR A 129 12.27 5.46 -11.64
C THR A 129 12.10 5.05 -13.09
N LEU A 130 11.08 5.61 -13.74
CA LEU A 130 10.68 5.27 -15.09
C LEU A 130 10.88 6.47 -16.02
N ILE A 131 11.34 6.22 -17.24
CA ILE A 131 11.27 7.20 -18.33
C ILE A 131 10.55 6.61 -19.54
N PRO A 132 9.90 7.42 -20.40
CA PRO A 132 9.22 6.91 -21.58
C PRO A 132 10.18 6.13 -22.47
N ILE A 133 9.76 4.96 -22.98
CA ILE A 133 10.60 4.12 -23.85
C ILE A 133 11.04 4.86 -25.12
N THR A 134 10.26 5.84 -25.56
CA THR A 134 10.56 6.73 -26.70
C THR A 134 11.77 7.64 -26.47
N SER A 135 12.27 7.74 -25.24
CA SER A 135 13.51 8.46 -24.90
C SER A 135 14.74 7.76 -25.47
N LEU A 136 14.70 6.42 -25.62
CA LEU A 136 15.78 5.65 -26.25
C LEU A 136 15.82 5.79 -27.78
N LEU A 137 14.76 6.35 -28.39
CA LEU A 137 14.56 6.35 -29.84
C LEU A 137 14.92 7.68 -30.49
N LYS A 138 15.82 8.46 -29.89
CA LYS A 138 16.24 9.76 -30.44
C LYS A 138 16.84 9.56 -31.83
N GLY A 139 16.30 10.28 -32.83
CA GLY A 139 16.73 10.17 -34.23
C GLY A 139 16.15 8.99 -35.01
N VAL A 140 15.33 8.13 -34.39
CA VAL A 140 14.70 6.99 -35.07
C VAL A 140 13.43 7.46 -35.81
N PRO A 141 13.30 7.19 -37.13
CA PRO A 141 12.08 7.46 -37.87
C PRO A 141 10.87 6.76 -37.23
N GLY A 142 9.73 7.46 -37.16
CA GLY A 142 8.51 6.92 -36.58
C GLY A 142 8.41 6.98 -35.05
N ARG A 143 9.41 7.54 -34.34
CA ARG A 143 9.31 7.84 -32.89
C ARG A 143 8.04 8.62 -32.54
N GLY A 144 7.63 9.57 -33.36
CA GLY A 144 6.41 10.36 -33.16
C GLY A 144 5.15 9.50 -33.11
N PHE A 145 5.04 8.51 -34.01
CA PHE A 145 3.91 7.57 -34.02
C PHE A 145 3.88 6.71 -32.77
N LEU A 146 5.03 6.20 -32.32
CA LEU A 146 5.09 5.42 -31.09
C LEU A 146 4.76 6.28 -29.86
N SER A 147 5.26 7.51 -29.80
CA SER A 147 4.92 8.44 -28.71
C SER A 147 3.42 8.72 -28.67
N HIS A 148 2.80 8.94 -29.84
CA HIS A 148 1.35 9.13 -29.94
C HIS A 148 0.58 7.86 -29.53
N ALA A 149 0.98 6.69 -30.01
CA ALA A 149 0.37 5.42 -29.64
C ALA A 149 0.47 5.13 -28.13
N VAL A 150 1.62 5.41 -27.50
CA VAL A 150 1.79 5.28 -26.04
C VAL A 150 0.85 6.22 -25.29
N ASN A 151 0.73 7.49 -25.73
CA ASN A 151 -0.19 8.44 -25.12
C ASN A 151 -1.66 8.01 -25.23
N LEU A 152 -2.06 7.48 -26.39
CA LEU A 152 -3.41 6.93 -26.57
C LEU A 152 -3.63 5.72 -25.66
N TYR A 153 -2.67 4.80 -25.61
CA TYR A 153 -2.74 3.60 -24.77
C TYR A 153 -2.94 3.93 -23.29
N LEU A 154 -2.19 4.90 -22.77
CA LEU A 154 -2.29 5.33 -21.37
C LEU A 154 -3.59 6.08 -21.02
N ARG A 155 -4.34 6.56 -22.01
CA ARG A 155 -5.64 7.24 -21.80
C ARG A 155 -6.84 6.32 -21.95
N CYS A 156 -6.71 5.27 -22.75
CA CYS A 156 -7.79 4.33 -23.03
C CYS A 156 -7.94 3.23 -21.97
N LYS A 157 -7.05 3.20 -20.98
CA LYS A 157 -7.06 2.25 -19.86
C LYS A 157 -7.21 3.01 -18.56
#